data_AF-A0A7Y0NNV9-F1
#
_entry.id   AF-A0A7Y0NNV9-F1
#
_cell.length_a   1.000
_cell.length_b   1.000
_cell.length_c   1.000
_cell.angle_alpha   90.00
_cell.angle_beta   90.00
_cell.angle_gamma   90.00
#
_symmetry.space_group_name_H-M   'P 1'
#
loop_
_entity.id
_entity.type
_entity.pdbx_description
1 polymer ?
#
loop_
_entity_poly.entity_id
_entity_poly.type
_entity_poly.pdbx_seq_one_letter_code
_entity_poly.pdbx_strand_id
1 'polypeptide(L)'
;MLNKIEKSGESELIAVYGRRRVGKTYLIRNGFTKEIAFEFSGIHHATLNQQLENFSLALTKVTGGFPLAKPESWIAAFEMLVQYLTPLIKKERTVIFIDEFPCIVPDYDYNLRSCK
;
A
#
# COMPACT_ATOMS: atom_id res chain seq x y z
N MET A 1 -15.90 -5.96 12.13
CA MET A 1 -14.78 -5.05 12.46
C MET A 1 -14.54 -4.07 11.31
N LEU A 2 -14.17 -4.54 10.11
CA LEU A 2 -13.90 -3.68 8.94
C LEU A 2 -15.09 -2.80 8.52
N ASN A 3 -16.32 -3.35 8.48
CA ASN A 3 -17.53 -2.56 8.20
C ASN A 3 -17.79 -1.40 9.20
N LYS A 4 -17.30 -1.52 10.44
CA LYS A 4 -17.44 -0.44 11.43
C LYS A 4 -16.50 0.72 11.09
N ILE A 5 -15.28 0.38 10.69
CA ILE A 5 -14.24 1.33 10.30
C ILE A 5 -14.65 2.05 9.01
N GLU A 6 -15.20 1.30 8.06
CA GLU A 6 -15.74 1.85 6.81
C GLU A 6 -16.86 2.88 7.03
N LYS A 7 -17.68 2.67 8.07
CA LYS A 7 -18.77 3.58 8.45
C LYS A 7 -18.33 4.66 9.43
N SER A 8 -17.09 4.67 9.89
CA SER A 8 -16.57 5.77 10.71
C SER A 8 -16.47 7.03 9.85
N GLY A 9 -16.69 8.19 10.46
CA GLY A 9 -16.43 9.49 9.81
C GLY A 9 -14.95 9.89 9.81
N GLU A 10 -14.08 9.07 10.42
CA GLU A 10 -12.70 9.42 10.73
C GLU A 10 -11.70 8.68 9.84
N SER A 11 -10.54 9.28 9.64
CA SER A 11 -9.43 8.60 8.97
C SER A 11 -8.78 7.60 9.94
N GLU A 12 -8.69 6.33 9.53
CA GLU A 12 -8.18 5.24 10.37
C GLU A 12 -7.06 4.48 9.65
N LEU A 13 -5.99 4.16 10.38
CA LEU A 13 -4.90 3.30 9.91
C LEU A 13 -5.00 1.93 10.61
N ILE A 14 -5.15 0.86 9.81
CA ILE A 14 -5.27 -0.50 10.32
C ILE A 14 -4.03 -1.29 9.93
N ALA A 15 -3.30 -1.79 10.92
CA ALA A 15 -2.23 -2.75 10.71
C ALA A 15 -2.72 -4.17 11.06
N VAL A 16 -2.77 -5.07 10.08
CA VAL A 16 -3.16 -6.47 10.27
C VAL A 16 -1.92 -7.35 10.15
N TYR A 17 -1.48 -7.94 11.27
CA TYR A 17 -0.30 -8.81 11.32
C TYR A 17 -0.69 -10.27 11.56
N GLY A 18 0.16 -11.21 11.12
CA GLY A 18 -0.03 -12.65 11.34
C GLY A 18 0.78 -13.52 10.39
N ARG A 19 0.83 -14.83 10.62
CA ARG A 19 1.62 -15.75 9.78
C ARG A 19 1.17 -15.75 8.31
N ARG A 20 2.09 -16.05 7.39
CA ARG A 20 1.78 -16.24 5.97
C ARG A 20 0.68 -17.30 5.80
N ARG A 21 -0.17 -17.14 4.78
CA ARG A 21 -1.27 -18.07 4.40
C ARG A 21 -2.47 -18.18 5.35
N VAL A 22 -2.61 -17.28 6.33
CA VAL A 22 -3.85 -17.20 7.17
C VAL A 22 -5.00 -16.43 6.50
N GLY A 23 -4.91 -16.15 5.19
CA GLY A 23 -6.00 -15.51 4.43
C GLY A 23 -6.19 -14.00 4.65
N LYS A 24 -5.21 -13.28 5.21
CA LYS A 24 -5.33 -11.83 5.51
C LYS A 24 -5.70 -10.98 4.30
N THR A 25 -4.97 -11.16 3.19
CA THR A 25 -5.23 -10.46 1.92
C THR A 25 -6.66 -10.71 1.43
N TYR A 26 -7.14 -11.95 1.54
CA TYR A 26 -8.52 -12.31 1.18
C TYR A 26 -9.54 -11.61 2.07
N LEU A 27 -9.31 -11.57 3.40
CA LEU A 27 -10.21 -10.90 4.34
C LEU A 27 -10.30 -9.40 4.10
N ILE A 28 -9.19 -8.74 3.76
CA ILE A 28 -9.19 -7.29 3.49
C ILE A 28 -9.91 -7.00 2.18
N ARG A 29 -9.60 -7.75 1.10
CA ARG A 29 -10.22 -7.57 -0.22
C ARG A 29 -11.73 -7.80 -0.23
N ASN A 30 -12.24 -8.73 0.58
CA ASN A 30 -13.67 -9.03 0.65
C ASN A 30 -14.37 -8.41 1.87
N GLY A 31 -13.63 -7.72 2.73
CA GLY A 31 -14.12 -7.23 4.02
C GLY A 31 -14.60 -5.78 4.00
N PHE A 32 -14.29 -5.03 2.94
CA PHE A 32 -14.81 -3.70 2.68
C PHE A 32 -15.89 -3.77 1.61
N THR A 33 -16.97 -3.01 1.79
CA THR A 33 -18.02 -2.91 0.75
C THR A 33 -17.62 -1.94 -0.37
N LYS A 34 -16.74 -0.99 -0.07
CA LYS A 34 -16.12 -0.09 -1.04
C LYS A 34 -14.96 -0.73 -1.78
N GLU A 35 -14.80 -0.28 -3.03
CA GLU A 35 -13.63 -0.59 -3.84
C GLU A 35 -12.36 0.02 -3.25
N ILE A 36 -11.26 -0.70 -3.40
CA ILE A 36 -9.93 -0.24 -3.02
C ILE A 36 -9.47 0.75 -4.09
N ALA A 37 -9.26 2.00 -3.70
CA ALA A 37 -8.84 3.06 -4.63
C ALA A 37 -7.36 2.94 -5.03
N PHE A 38 -6.53 2.39 -4.15
CA PHE A 38 -5.13 2.11 -4.43
C PHE A 38 -4.67 0.87 -3.68
N GLU A 39 -4.10 -0.08 -4.42
CA GLU A 39 -3.50 -1.28 -3.87
C GLU A 39 -2.02 -1.35 -4.27
N PHE A 40 -1.14 -1.55 -3.29
CA PHE A 40 0.27 -1.76 -3.49
C PHE A 40 0.75 -2.96 -2.68
N SER A 41 1.56 -3.83 -3.28
CA SER A 41 2.19 -4.95 -2.58
C SER A 41 3.70 -4.81 -2.67
N GLY A 42 4.38 -4.81 -1.52
CA GLY A 42 5.84 -4.83 -1.48
C GLY A 42 6.41 -6.10 -2.12
N ILE A 43 7.53 -5.98 -2.83
CA ILE A 43 8.23 -7.13 -3.43
C ILE A 43 9.32 -7.63 -2.48
N HIS A 44 9.31 -8.93 -2.17
CA HIS A 44 10.38 -9.54 -1.35
C HIS A 44 11.75 -9.41 -2.04
N HIS A 45 12.78 -9.03 -1.27
CA HIS A 45 14.17 -8.90 -1.74
C HIS A 45 14.37 -8.01 -2.98
N ALA A 46 13.47 -7.05 -3.20
CA ALA A 46 13.61 -6.09 -4.27
C ALA A 46 14.50 -4.91 -3.85
N THR A 47 15.24 -4.38 -4.82
CA THR A 47 15.94 -3.10 -4.69
C THR A 47 14.94 -1.95 -4.58
N LEU A 48 15.36 -0.81 -4.02
CA LEU A 48 14.55 0.41 -3.99
C LEU A 48 14.01 0.76 -5.39
N ASN A 49 14.84 0.66 -6.42
CA ASN A 49 14.43 0.95 -7.81
C ASN A 49 13.26 0.06 -8.26
N GLN A 50 13.32 -1.24 -7.98
CA GLN A 50 12.24 -2.18 -8.32
C GLN A 50 10.97 -1.89 -7.52
N GLN A 51 11.08 -1.49 -6.25
CA GLN A 51 9.91 -1.11 -5.45
C GLN A 51 9.25 0.16 -6.00
N LEU A 52 10.02 1.18 -6.35
CA LEU A 52 9.52 2.44 -6.91
C LEU A 52 8.91 2.22 -8.30
N GLU A 53 9.48 1.33 -9.11
CA GLU A 53 8.91 0.93 -10.39
C GLU A 53 7.58 0.19 -10.20
N ASN A 54 7.52 -0.78 -9.28
CA ASN A 54 6.29 -1.47 -8.92
C ASN A 54 5.21 -0.51 -8.40
N PHE A 55 5.61 0.50 -7.61
CA PHE A 55 4.69 1.53 -7.12
C PHE A 55 4.13 2.37 -8.28
N SER A 56 4.98 2.79 -9.23
CA SER A 56 4.53 3.52 -10.41
C SER A 56 3.54 2.70 -11.26
N LEU A 57 3.80 1.40 -11.41
CA LEU A 57 2.89 0.49 -12.11
C LEU A 57 1.55 0.35 -11.38
N ALA A 58 1.56 0.25 -10.04
CA ALA A 58 0.33 0.23 -9.25
C ALA A 58 -0.48 1.52 -9.43
N LEU A 59 0.18 2.68 -9.43
CA LEU A 59 -0.47 3.97 -9.61
C LEU A 59 -1.01 4.14 -11.04
N THR A 60 -0.24 3.73 -12.05
CA THR A 60 -0.65 3.73 -13.46
C THR A 60 -1.97 2.98 -13.68
N LYS A 61 -2.17 1.84 -13.00
CA LYS A 61 -3.41 1.04 -13.12
C LYS A 61 -4.64 1.81 -12.66
N VAL A 62 -4.51 2.66 -11.65
CA VAL A 62 -5.64 3.39 -11.05
C VAL A 62 -5.82 4.80 -11.62
N THR A 63 -4.83 5.33 -12.35
CA THR A 63 -4.89 6.64 -13.03
C THR A 63 -5.32 6.57 -14.49
N GLY A 64 -5.97 5.48 -14.91
CA GLY A 64 -6.47 5.33 -16.29
C GLY A 64 -5.45 4.77 -17.29
N GLY A 65 -4.38 4.12 -16.83
CA GLY A 65 -3.48 3.32 -17.68
C GLY A 65 -2.40 4.10 -18.41
N PHE A 66 -2.32 5.43 -18.26
CA PHE A 66 -1.22 6.22 -18.80
C PHE A 66 0.07 5.94 -17.99
N PRO A 67 1.16 5.50 -18.66
CA PRO A 67 2.40 5.16 -17.96
C PRO A 67 2.92 6.33 -17.15
N LEU A 68 3.02 6.14 -15.83
CA LEU A 68 3.68 7.09 -14.94
C LEU A 68 5.18 6.83 -14.89
N ALA A 69 5.96 7.90 -14.88
CA ALA A 69 7.40 7.80 -14.69
C ALA A 69 7.70 7.20 -13.31
N LYS A 70 8.73 6.36 -13.24
CA LYS A 70 9.21 5.83 -11.97
C LYS A 70 9.64 7.01 -11.07
N PRO A 71 9.13 7.11 -9.83
CA PRO A 71 9.58 8.13 -8.90
C PRO A 71 11.04 7.93 -8.50
N GLU A 72 11.74 9.02 -8.18
CA GLU A 72 13.15 8.99 -7.77
C GLU A 72 13.34 8.57 -6.31
N SER A 73 12.28 8.67 -5.50
CA SER A 73 12.30 8.35 -4.07
C SER A 73 10.90 7.99 -3.57
N TRP A 74 10.82 7.42 -2.36
CA TRP A 74 9.55 7.20 -1.69
C TRP A 74 8.76 8.50 -1.45
N ILE A 75 9.46 9.60 -1.15
CA ILE A 75 8.81 10.92 -0.97
C ILE A 75 8.09 11.30 -2.27
N ALA A 76 8.79 11.22 -3.41
CA ALA A 76 8.20 11.50 -4.71
C ALA A 76 7.04 10.53 -5.04
N ALA A 77 7.18 9.25 -4.70
CA ALA A 77 6.12 8.26 -4.89
C ALA A 77 4.85 8.59 -4.09
N PHE A 78 5.01 8.96 -2.81
CA PHE A 78 3.88 9.34 -1.96
C PHE A 78 3.26 10.67 -2.37
N GLU A 79 4.04 11.64 -2.84
CA GLU A 79 3.52 12.88 -3.44
C GLU A 79 2.60 12.58 -4.65
N MET A 80 3.03 11.69 -5.55
CA MET A 80 2.20 11.25 -6.68
C MET A 80 0.90 10.59 -6.20
N LEU A 81 0.96 9.78 -5.14
CA LEU A 81 -0.21 9.16 -4.55
C LEU A 81 -1.15 10.20 -3.92
N VAL A 82 -0.62 11.20 -3.21
CA VAL A 82 -1.41 12.31 -2.64
C VAL A 82 -2.15 13.06 -3.73
N GLN A 83 -1.49 13.36 -4.85
CA GLN A 83 -2.13 14.03 -6.00
C GLN A 83 -3.29 13.21 -6.56
N TYR A 84 -3.13 11.89 -6.67
CA TYR A 84 -4.19 10.99 -7.10
C TYR A 84 -5.37 10.92 -6.12
N LEU A 85 -5.08 10.83 -4.81
CA LEU A 85 -6.10 10.62 -3.78
C LEU A 85 -6.86 11.90 -3.40
N THR A 86 -6.22 13.07 -3.48
CA THR A 86 -6.81 14.37 -3.08
C THR A 86 -8.21 14.63 -3.65
N PRO A 87 -8.49 14.42 -4.95
CA PRO A 87 -9.85 14.57 -5.48
C PRO A 87 -10.82 13.47 -5.05
N LEU A 88 -10.33 12.27 -4.71
CA LEU A 88 -11.17 11.13 -4.31
C LEU A 88 -11.67 11.27 -2.87
N ILE A 89 -10.77 11.62 -1.94
CA ILE A 89 -11.10 11.80 -0.51
C ILE A 89 -12.13 12.90 -0.27
N LYS A 90 -12.22 13.88 -1.17
CA LYS A 90 -13.22 14.97 -1.11
C LYS A 90 -14.62 14.50 -1.48
N LYS A 91 -14.73 13.45 -2.30
CA LYS A 91 -16.02 12.90 -2.75
C LYS A 91 -16.52 11.86 -1.78
N GLU A 92 -15.63 10.98 -1.32
CA GLU A 92 -16.04 9.83 -0.54
C GLU A 92 -14.89 9.21 0.26
N ARG A 93 -15.26 8.40 1.28
CA ARG A 93 -14.29 7.57 2.00
C ARG A 93 -13.52 6.69 1.01
N THR A 94 -12.20 6.81 1.07
CA THR A 94 -11.26 6.18 0.15
C THR A 94 -10.46 5.10 0.88
N VAL A 95 -10.39 3.89 0.32
CA VAL A 95 -9.66 2.77 0.93
C VAL A 95 -8.33 2.58 0.20
N ILE A 96 -7.24 2.58 0.96
CA ILE A 96 -5.88 2.32 0.49
C ILE A 96 -5.43 1.01 1.12
N PHE A 97 -4.90 0.10 0.32
CA PHE A 97 -4.39 -1.17 0.81
C PHE A 97 -2.92 -1.35 0.46
N ILE A 98 -2.11 -1.59 1.49
CA ILE A 98 -0.68 -1.88 1.32
C ILE A 98 -0.43 -3.29 1.86
N ASP A 99 -0.21 -4.24 0.96
CA ASP A 99 0.15 -5.62 1.30
C ASP A 99 1.67 -5.79 1.38
N GLU A 100 2.11 -6.78 2.15
CA GLU A 100 3.53 -7.10 2.36
C GLU A 100 4.36 -5.85 2.72
N PHE A 101 3.78 -4.96 3.54
CA PHE A 101 4.39 -3.69 3.98
C PHE A 101 5.83 -3.85 4.51
N PRO A 102 6.18 -4.90 5.30
CA PRO A 102 7.55 -5.10 5.76
C PRO A 102 8.58 -5.25 4.64
N CYS A 103 8.15 -5.65 3.44
CA CYS A 103 9.02 -5.96 2.31
C CYS A 103 9.38 -4.73 1.48
N ILE A 104 8.72 -3.60 1.72
CA ILE A 104 8.90 -2.34 0.97
C ILE A 104 10.29 -1.74 1.24
N VAL A 105 10.81 -1.96 2.44
CA VAL A 105 12.16 -1.56 2.82
C VAL A 105 13.09 -2.74 2.52
N PRO A 106 14.25 -2.52 1.88
CA PRO A 106 15.26 -3.56 1.77
C PRO A 106 15.54 -4.15 3.15
N ASP A 107 15.77 -5.46 3.23
CA ASP A 107 16.20 -6.09 4.47
C ASP A 107 17.49 -5.40 4.93
N TYR A 108 17.37 -4.47 5.88
CA TYR A 108 18.49 -4.11 6.73
C TYR A 108 18.81 -5.39 7.47
N ASP A 109 19.97 -5.96 7.18
CA ASP A 109 20.42 -7.23 7.71
C ASP A 109 20.20 -7.32 9.23
N TYR A 110 19.09 -7.95 9.63
CA TYR A 110 18.75 -8.19 11.04
C TYR A 110 19.73 -9.19 11.67
N ASN A 111 20.65 -9.80 10.90
CA ASN A 111 21.68 -10.69 11.43
C ASN A 111 22.78 -9.96 12.22
N LEU A 112 22.79 -8.63 12.29
CA LEU A 112 23.67 -7.89 13.21
C LEU A 112 23.13 -7.79 14.66
N ARG A 113 22.02 -8.45 15.00
CA ARG A 113 21.53 -8.55 16.40
C ARG A 113 21.57 -9.96 17.00
N SER A 114 22.45 -10.81 16.50
CA SER A 114 22.89 -12.00 17.24
C SER A 114 24.36 -11.82 17.63
N CYS A 115 24.61 -11.68 18.95
CA CYS A 115 25.90 -11.71 19.65
C CYS A 115 26.68 -10.38 19.80
N LYS A 116 26.27 -9.57 20.77
CA LYS A 116 26.96 -9.45 22.08
C LYS A 116 26.01 -8.88 23.13
#